data_AF-A0A067LW42-F1
#
_entry.id   AF-A0A067LW42-F1
#
_cell.length_a   1.000
_cell.length_b   1.000
_cell.length_c   1.000
_cell.angle_alpha   90.00
_cell.angle_beta   90.00
_cell.angle_gamma   90.00
#
_symmetry.space_group_name_H-M   'P 1'
#
loop_
_entity.id
_entity.type
_entity.pdbx_description
1 polymer ?
#
loop_
_entity_poly.entity_id
_entity_poly.type
_entity_poly.pdbx_seq_one_letter_code
_entity_poly.pdbx_strand_id
1 'polypeptide(L)'
;MYEINRDQNQGLSFEFDEVVRNKAARKRMEAGDCLECREYYEAVGPLPPRLAAPLWRSPSPQSSSQPKEMPIRPPCRHHMVPEEEHAPAPAASPAKRSKAINQHKKEISRHRHYWAPPTTPPGFWNIGFPSTQEVEEINRQAKEMHEKKREWMEREANKPDGKYRKRA
;
A
#
# COMPACT_ATOMS: atom_id res chain seq x y z
N MET A 1 -20.40 21.86 8.11
CA MET A 1 -20.79 20.45 7.86
C MET A 1 -20.10 20.00 6.57
N TYR A 2 -19.66 18.75 6.44
CA TYR A 2 -18.96 18.24 5.25
C TYR A 2 -19.86 17.31 4.44
N GLU A 3 -19.66 17.27 3.13
CA GLU A 3 -20.36 16.35 2.21
C GLU A 3 -19.37 15.70 1.24
N ILE A 4 -19.75 14.55 0.65
CA ILE A 4 -18.90 13.85 -0.32
C ILE A 4 -18.80 14.68 -1.61
N ASN A 5 -17.59 14.82 -2.12
CA ASN A 5 -17.33 15.48 -3.38
C ASN A 5 -17.82 14.59 -4.53
N ARG A 6 -18.92 14.99 -5.17
CA ARG A 6 -19.56 14.23 -6.26
C ARG A 6 -18.63 14.05 -7.46
N ASP A 7 -17.78 15.04 -7.75
CA ASP A 7 -16.84 14.98 -8.88
C ASP A 7 -15.79 13.87 -8.70
N GLN A 8 -15.43 13.58 -7.45
CA GLN A 8 -14.50 12.52 -7.07
C GLN A 8 -15.19 11.18 -6.74
N ASN A 9 -16.53 11.12 -6.83
CA ASN A 9 -17.35 9.97 -6.42
C ASN A 9 -18.41 9.60 -7.48
N GLN A 10 -18.05 9.67 -8.77
CA GLN A 10 -18.91 9.29 -9.90
C GLN A 10 -20.28 10.01 -9.93
N GLY A 11 -20.36 11.23 -9.42
CA GLY A 11 -21.59 12.02 -9.35
C GLY A 11 -22.51 11.67 -8.17
N LEU A 12 -22.15 10.69 -7.33
CA LEU A 12 -22.95 10.24 -6.18
C LEU A 12 -22.57 11.00 -4.91
N SER A 13 -23.56 11.29 -4.07
CA SER A 13 -23.41 12.01 -2.80
C SER A 13 -23.21 11.09 -1.59
N PHE A 14 -23.17 9.78 -1.79
CA PHE A 14 -23.01 8.77 -0.75
C PHE A 14 -21.84 7.83 -1.08
N GLU A 15 -21.26 7.23 -0.04
CA GLU A 15 -20.23 6.21 -0.15
C GLU A 15 -20.81 4.91 -0.72
N PHE A 16 -20.12 4.31 -1.70
CA PHE A 16 -20.52 3.05 -2.30
C PHE A 16 -19.28 2.22 -2.65
N ASP A 17 -19.50 0.92 -2.83
CA ASP A 17 -18.49 -0.01 -3.33
C ASP A 17 -19.00 -0.71 -4.58
N GLU A 18 -18.10 -0.97 -5.51
CA GLU A 18 -18.42 -1.60 -6.79
C GLU A 18 -17.34 -2.62 -7.20
N VAL A 19 -17.75 -3.60 -8.00
CA VAL A 19 -16.82 -4.62 -8.49
C VAL A 19 -16.00 -4.08 -9.65
N VAL A 20 -14.73 -3.74 -9.37
CA VAL A 20 -13.78 -3.28 -10.39
C VAL A 20 -13.06 -4.45 -11.04
N ARG A 21 -13.36 -4.70 -12.33
CA ARG A 21 -12.66 -5.72 -13.14
C ARG A 21 -11.45 -5.17 -13.90
N ASN A 22 -11.43 -3.87 -14.20
CA ASN A 22 -10.35 -3.25 -14.96
C ASN A 22 -9.06 -3.08 -14.13
N LYS A 23 -7.94 -3.59 -14.63
CA LYS A 23 -6.64 -3.56 -13.94
C LYS A 23 -6.13 -2.15 -13.65
N ALA A 24 -6.28 -1.21 -14.59
CA ALA A 24 -5.83 0.16 -14.42
C ALA A 24 -6.68 0.91 -13.38
N ALA A 25 -8.00 0.72 -13.40
CA ALA A 25 -8.91 1.26 -12.38
C ALA A 25 -8.57 0.70 -10.99
N ARG A 26 -8.38 -0.62 -10.88
CA ARG A 26 -7.97 -1.29 -9.64
C ARG A 26 -6.62 -0.78 -9.11
N LYS A 27 -5.67 -0.41 -9.98
CA LYS A 27 -4.39 0.18 -9.57
C LYS A 27 -4.57 1.54 -8.86
N ARG A 28 -5.60 2.31 -9.23
CA ARG A 28 -5.90 3.62 -8.62
C ARG A 28 -6.54 3.51 -7.23
N MET A 29 -7.33 2.46 -6.97
CA MET A 29 -7.97 2.20 -5.67
C MET A 29 -6.96 2.12 -4.52
N GLU A 30 -7.37 2.53 -3.33
CA GLU A 30 -6.53 2.53 -2.13
C GLU A 30 -6.20 1.09 -1.70
N ALA A 31 -4.96 0.85 -1.27
CA ALA A 31 -4.51 -0.49 -0.90
C ALA A 31 -4.67 -0.70 0.61
N GLY A 32 -5.78 -1.34 1.00
CA GLY A 32 -6.03 -1.72 2.37
C GLY A 32 -5.23 -2.94 2.81
N ASP A 33 -5.28 -3.21 4.11
CA ASP A 33 -4.77 -4.38 4.79
C ASP A 33 -5.79 -4.91 5.79
N CYS A 34 -5.97 -6.23 5.81
CA CYS A 34 -6.54 -6.93 6.97
C CYS A 34 -5.47 -7.15 8.03
N LEU A 35 -5.85 -7.71 9.18
CA LEU A 35 -4.93 -8.00 10.29
C LEU A 35 -3.72 -8.83 9.84
N GLU A 36 -3.94 -9.95 9.15
CA GLU A 36 -2.85 -10.84 8.67
C GLU A 36 -1.96 -10.15 7.63
N CYS A 37 -2.56 -9.34 6.73
CA CYS A 37 -1.78 -8.60 5.74
C CYS A 37 -0.88 -7.55 6.39
N ARG A 38 -1.36 -6.86 7.43
CA ARG A 38 -0.56 -5.87 8.16
C ARG A 38 0.70 -6.52 8.72
N GLU A 39 0.55 -7.60 9.45
CA GLU A 39 1.66 -8.35 10.05
C GLU A 39 2.66 -8.81 8.97
N TYR A 40 2.14 -9.36 7.87
CA TYR A 40 2.96 -9.76 6.73
C TYR A 40 3.81 -8.60 6.18
N TYR A 41 3.21 -7.44 5.92
CA TYR A 41 3.93 -6.31 5.33
C TYR A 41 4.90 -5.64 6.32
N GLU A 42 4.60 -5.65 7.62
CA GLU A 42 5.53 -5.17 8.64
C GLU A 42 6.77 -6.05 8.75
N ALA A 43 6.58 -7.37 8.68
CA ALA A 43 7.64 -8.37 8.71
C ALA A 43 8.50 -8.36 7.44
N VAL A 44 7.87 -8.42 6.25
CA VAL A 44 8.57 -8.45 4.96
C VAL A 44 9.20 -7.09 4.63
N GLY A 45 8.55 -6.00 4.98
CA GLY A 45 9.04 -4.65 4.75
C GLY A 45 8.88 -4.19 3.28
N PRO A 46 9.82 -3.40 2.74
CA PRO A 46 9.71 -2.82 1.41
C PRO A 46 9.77 -3.89 0.31
N LEU A 47 9.14 -3.61 -0.84
CA LEU A 47 9.19 -4.50 -2.01
C LEU A 47 10.65 -4.60 -2.49
N PRO A 48 11.21 -5.81 -2.69
CA PRO A 48 12.55 -5.96 -3.24
C PRO A 48 12.62 -5.40 -4.67
N PRO A 49 13.80 -4.98 -5.13
CA PRO A 49 13.98 -4.52 -6.51
C PRO A 49 13.52 -5.60 -7.49
N ARG A 50 12.79 -5.19 -8.53
CA ARG A 50 12.31 -6.14 -9.56
C ARG A 50 13.50 -6.82 -10.21
N LEU A 51 13.60 -8.14 -10.05
CA LEU A 51 14.55 -8.96 -10.79
C LEU A 51 14.33 -8.74 -12.29
N ALA A 52 15.42 -8.61 -13.05
CA ALA A 52 15.33 -8.54 -14.50
C ALA A 52 14.57 -9.78 -15.00
N ALA A 53 13.61 -9.56 -15.90
CA ALA A 53 12.90 -10.68 -16.51
C ALA A 53 13.93 -11.61 -17.15
N PRO A 54 13.79 -12.94 -16.97
CA PRO A 54 14.71 -13.87 -17.58
C PRO A 54 14.71 -13.65 -19.10
N LEU A 55 15.91 -13.63 -19.67
CA LEU A 55 16.06 -13.55 -21.12
C LEU A 55 15.54 -14.85 -21.72
N TRP A 56 14.29 -14.83 -22.19
CA TRP A 56 13.65 -15.99 -22.82
C TRP A 56 14.30 -16.34 -24.18
N ARG A 57 15.08 -15.41 -24.73
CA ARG A 57 15.87 -15.59 -25.95
C ARG A 57 17.29 -15.13 -25.68
N SER A 58 18.26 -15.89 -26.18
CA SER A 58 19.65 -15.46 -26.19
C SER A 58 19.77 -14.14 -26.97
N PRO A 59 20.58 -13.18 -26.49
CA PRO A 59 20.82 -11.96 -27.24
C PRO A 59 21.39 -12.32 -28.62
N SER A 60 20.82 -11.73 -29.67
CA SER A 60 21.30 -11.93 -31.03
C SER A 60 22.74 -11.45 -31.11
N PRO A 61 23.67 -12.21 -31.74
CA PRO A 61 25.01 -11.71 -32.00
C PRO A 61 24.88 -10.43 -32.80
N GLN A 62 25.28 -9.30 -32.23
CA GLN A 62 25.44 -8.08 -33.03
C GLN A 62 26.52 -8.38 -34.05
N SER A 63 26.20 -8.20 -35.34
CA SER A 63 27.12 -8.45 -36.45
C SER A 63 28.28 -7.44 -36.40
N SER A 64 29.26 -7.67 -35.54
CA SER A 64 30.57 -7.04 -35.64
C SER A 64 31.40 -7.90 -36.58
N SER A 65 31.48 -7.47 -37.84
CA SER A 65 32.34 -8.00 -38.89
C SER A 65 33.81 -7.77 -38.55
N GLN A 66 34.39 -8.62 -37.69
CA GLN A 66 35.83 -8.78 -37.51
C GLN A 66 36.14 -10.25 -37.18
N PRO A 67 37.08 -10.91 -37.90
CA PRO A 67 37.52 -12.25 -37.55
C PRO A 67 38.41 -12.17 -36.30
N LYS A 68 37.97 -12.77 -35.19
CA LYS A 68 38.82 -12.97 -34.01
C LYS A 68 39.22 -14.43 -33.95
N GLU A 69 40.53 -14.68 -34.00
CA GLU A 69 41.15 -15.96 -33.66
C GLU A 69 40.60 -16.48 -32.33
N MET A 70 40.36 -17.80 -32.26
CA MET A 70 39.81 -18.45 -31.08
C MET A 70 40.87 -18.59 -29.98
N PRO A 71 40.75 -17.92 -28.81
CA PRO A 71 41.59 -18.27 -27.69
C PRO A 71 41.06 -19.56 -27.05
N ILE A 72 42.01 -20.41 -26.67
CA ILE A 72 41.79 -21.65 -25.91
C ILE A 72 40.93 -21.33 -24.68
N ARG A 73 39.86 -22.11 -24.48
CA ARG A 73 38.86 -21.91 -23.42
C ARG A 73 39.53 -21.89 -22.04
N PRO A 74 39.43 -20.80 -21.24
CA PRO A 74 39.75 -20.87 -19.82
C PRO A 74 38.67 -21.68 -19.08
N PRO A 75 39.00 -22.38 -17.99
CA PRO A 75 38.03 -23.14 -17.21
C PRO A 75 36.92 -22.23 -16.66
N CYS A 76 35.71 -22.80 -16.56
CA CYS A 76 34.50 -22.07 -16.23
C CYS A 76 34.53 -21.45 -14.83
N ARG A 77 34.27 -20.14 -14.75
CA ARG A 77 34.29 -19.34 -13.52
C ARG A 77 32.94 -19.43 -12.79
N HIS A 78 32.58 -20.62 -12.30
CA HIS A 78 31.38 -20.82 -11.47
C HIS A 78 31.63 -20.75 -9.96
N HIS A 79 32.82 -20.33 -9.53
CA HIS A 79 33.16 -20.34 -8.10
C HIS A 79 33.72 -19.04 -7.55
N MET A 80 33.38 -17.89 -8.15
CA MET A 80 33.57 -16.59 -7.52
C MET A 80 32.46 -15.64 -7.96
N VAL A 81 31.23 -15.92 -7.51
CA VAL A 81 30.36 -14.81 -7.14
C VAL A 81 31.04 -14.17 -5.93
N PRO A 82 31.43 -12.88 -5.98
CA PRO A 82 31.55 -12.13 -4.75
C PRO A 82 30.22 -12.31 -4.05
N GLU A 83 30.29 -12.85 -2.84
CA GLU A 83 29.27 -12.73 -1.84
C GLU A 83 29.08 -11.21 -1.64
N GLU A 84 28.34 -10.57 -2.55
CA GLU A 84 27.74 -9.28 -2.30
C GLU A 84 26.82 -9.56 -1.13
N GLU A 85 27.37 -9.26 0.05
CA GLU A 85 26.64 -9.27 1.28
C GLU A 85 25.28 -8.67 0.99
N HIS A 86 24.24 -9.42 1.34
CA HIS A 86 22.92 -8.84 1.52
C HIS A 86 23.04 -7.91 2.73
N ALA A 87 23.78 -6.82 2.56
CA ALA A 87 23.95 -5.78 3.53
C ALA A 87 22.54 -5.28 3.82
N PRO A 88 22.05 -5.36 5.06
CA PRO A 88 20.77 -4.80 5.40
C PRO A 88 20.83 -3.33 5.00
N ALA A 89 19.98 -2.94 4.05
CA ALA A 89 19.89 -1.58 3.56
C ALA A 89 19.97 -0.61 4.76
N PRO A 90 20.79 0.46 4.68
CA PRO A 90 21.06 1.34 5.82
C PRO A 90 19.73 1.74 6.44
N ALA A 91 19.57 1.48 7.74
CA ALA A 91 18.31 1.55 8.48
C ALA A 91 17.54 2.83 8.11
N ALA A 92 16.65 2.70 7.12
CA ALA A 92 15.89 3.82 6.62
C ALA A 92 15.04 4.35 7.78
N SER A 93 14.95 5.68 7.91
CA SER A 93 14.12 6.28 8.97
C SER A 93 12.73 5.64 8.99
N PRO A 94 12.08 5.51 10.16
CA PRO A 94 10.80 4.80 10.27
C PRO A 94 9.74 5.31 9.29
N ALA A 95 9.74 6.62 9.01
CA ALA A 95 8.88 7.24 7.98
C ALA A 95 9.20 6.81 6.54
N LYS A 96 10.48 6.63 6.20
CA LYS A 96 10.89 6.09 4.88
C LYS A 96 10.49 4.63 4.75
N ARG A 97 10.68 3.84 5.82
CA ARG A 97 10.27 2.43 5.87
C ARG A 97 8.75 2.29 5.68
N SER A 98 7.94 3.03 6.43
CA SER A 98 6.48 2.97 6.30
C SER A 98 5.99 3.40 4.92
N LYS A 99 6.58 4.43 4.31
CA LYS A 99 6.27 4.83 2.94
C LYS A 99 6.61 3.73 1.92
N ALA A 100 7.74 3.06 2.08
CA ALA A 100 8.13 1.96 1.21
C ALA A 100 7.24 0.72 1.37
N ILE A 101 6.79 0.44 2.61
CA ILE A 101 5.79 -0.60 2.88
C ILE A 101 4.44 -0.23 2.23
N ASN A 102 3.99 1.02 2.35
CA ASN A 102 2.76 1.47 1.68
C ASN A 102 2.86 1.37 0.15
N GLN A 103 4.03 1.63 -0.43
CA GLN A 103 4.26 1.41 -1.86
C GLN A 103 4.22 -0.08 -2.22
N HIS A 104 4.82 -0.94 -1.39
CA HIS A 104 4.74 -2.39 -1.54
C HIS A 104 3.28 -2.85 -1.55
N LYS A 105 2.48 -2.42 -0.56
CA LYS A 105 1.04 -2.66 -0.50
C LYS A 105 0.32 -2.19 -1.76
N LYS A 106 0.59 -0.97 -2.24
CA LYS A 106 -0.04 -0.40 -3.43
C LYS A 106 0.25 -1.20 -4.70
N GLU A 107 1.43 -1.81 -4.81
CA GLU A 107 1.82 -2.61 -5.98
C GLU A 107 1.19 -4.00 -5.99
N ILE A 108 1.21 -4.73 -4.87
CA ILE A 108 0.87 -6.17 -4.87
C ILE A 108 -0.43 -6.53 -4.13
N SER A 109 -0.96 -5.65 -3.27
CA SER A 109 -2.08 -6.02 -2.40
C SER A 109 -3.34 -6.40 -3.19
N ARG A 110 -3.98 -7.48 -2.73
CA ARG A 110 -5.30 -7.91 -3.20
C ARG A 110 -6.44 -7.13 -2.52
N HIS A 111 -6.21 -6.58 -1.34
CA HIS A 111 -7.19 -5.78 -0.62
C HIS A 111 -7.17 -4.35 -1.15
N ARG A 112 -8.27 -3.94 -1.78
CA ARG A 112 -8.40 -2.63 -2.38
C ARG A 112 -9.81 -2.10 -2.18
N HIS A 113 -9.91 -0.81 -1.93
CA HIS A 113 -11.19 -0.14 -1.70
C HIS A 113 -11.17 1.28 -2.26
N TYR A 114 -12.32 1.79 -2.67
CA TYR A 114 -12.48 3.22 -2.96
C TYR A 114 -12.59 4.02 -1.67
N TRP A 115 -13.36 3.49 -0.73
CA TRP A 115 -13.60 4.06 0.58
C TRP A 115 -13.13 3.07 1.65
N ALA A 116 -12.33 3.56 2.59
CA ALA A 116 -11.81 2.70 3.64
C ALA A 116 -12.97 2.27 4.54
N PRO A 117 -13.09 0.97 4.87
CA PRO A 117 -14.14 0.52 5.77
C PRO A 117 -14.04 1.26 7.11
N PRO A 118 -15.18 1.59 7.73
CA PRO A 118 -15.19 2.26 9.03
C PRO A 118 -14.51 1.39 10.08
N THR A 119 -13.76 2.02 10.99
CA THR A 119 -13.19 1.32 12.13
C THR A 119 -14.31 0.86 13.06
N THR A 120 -14.15 -0.34 13.62
CA THR A 120 -15.07 -0.88 14.62
C THR A 120 -15.09 0.05 15.86
N PRO A 121 -16.28 0.45 16.34
CA PRO A 121 -16.41 1.29 17.54
C PRO A 121 -15.76 0.66 18.78
N PRO A 122 -15.36 1.47 19.77
CA PRO A 122 -14.79 0.97 21.02
C PRO A 122 -15.81 0.07 21.74
N GLY A 123 -15.38 -1.09 22.22
CA GLY A 123 -16.22 -2.02 22.97
C GLY A 123 -17.24 -2.83 22.16
N PHE A 124 -17.35 -2.67 20.83
CA PHE A 124 -18.38 -3.35 20.01
C PHE A 124 -18.35 -4.89 20.11
N TRP A 125 -17.16 -5.49 20.25
CA TRP A 125 -16.99 -6.94 20.38
C TRP A 125 -16.97 -7.43 21.84
N ASN A 126 -17.18 -6.53 22.81
CA ASN A 126 -17.34 -6.95 24.20
C ASN A 126 -18.78 -7.44 24.40
N ILE A 127 -18.93 -8.75 24.57
CA ILE A 127 -20.24 -9.42 24.66
C ILE A 127 -20.90 -9.15 26.04
N GLY A 128 -20.14 -8.68 27.03
CA GLY A 128 -20.65 -8.35 28.36
C GLY A 128 -21.30 -6.96 28.46
N PHE A 129 -22.14 -6.78 29.48
CA PHE A 129 -22.62 -5.44 29.83
C PHE A 129 -21.49 -4.67 30.52
N PRO A 130 -21.04 -3.53 29.96
CA PRO A 130 -20.02 -2.72 30.61
C PRO A 130 -20.56 -2.16 31.93
N SER A 131 -19.69 -2.05 32.92
CA SER A 131 -19.95 -1.27 34.13
C SER A 131 -20.18 0.21 33.79
N THR A 132 -20.75 0.97 34.71
CA THR A 132 -21.01 2.41 34.49
C THR A 132 -19.73 3.19 34.16
N GLN A 133 -18.61 2.87 34.80
CA GLN A 133 -17.31 3.49 34.53
C GLN A 133 -16.79 3.13 33.12
N GLU A 134 -16.95 1.88 32.70
CA GLU A 134 -16.56 1.44 31.35
C GLU A 134 -17.45 2.08 30.27
N VAL A 135 -18.74 2.30 30.53
CA VAL A 135 -19.64 3.02 29.61
C VAL A 135 -19.15 4.46 29.39
N GLU A 136 -18.76 5.16 30.45
CA GLU A 136 -18.21 6.52 30.34
C GLU A 136 -16.94 6.55 29.48
N GLU A 137 -16.05 5.57 29.68
CA GLU A 137 -14.83 5.42 28.88
C GLU A 137 -15.14 5.15 27.40
N ILE A 138 -16.04 4.22 27.11
CA ILE A 138 -16.48 3.90 25.74
C ILE A 138 -17.05 5.15 25.06
N ASN A 139 -17.87 5.92 25.77
CA ASN A 139 -18.45 7.16 25.25
C ASN A 139 -17.38 8.23 25.00
N ARG A 140 -16.36 8.34 25.87
CA ARG A 140 -15.22 9.24 25.65
C ARG A 140 -14.45 8.85 24.40
N GLN A 141 -14.09 7.57 24.26
CA GLN A 141 -13.38 7.06 23.09
C GLN A 141 -14.20 7.22 21.79
N ALA A 142 -15.51 7.01 21.85
CA ALA A 142 -16.39 7.25 20.71
C ALA A 142 -16.38 8.72 20.28
N LYS A 143 -16.42 9.66 21.23
CA LYS A 143 -16.30 11.11 20.94
C LYS A 143 -14.97 11.44 20.27
N GLU A 144 -13.86 10.96 20.82
CA GLU A 144 -12.53 11.16 20.21
C GLU A 144 -12.45 10.58 18.79
N MET A 145 -13.03 9.41 18.56
CA MET A 145 -13.08 8.78 17.23
C MET A 145 -13.90 9.63 16.25
N HIS A 146 -15.04 10.18 16.68
CA HIS A 146 -15.85 11.10 15.88
C HIS A 146 -15.11 12.40 15.56
N GLU A 147 -14.38 12.96 16.53
CA GLU A 147 -13.56 14.16 16.33
C GLU A 147 -12.43 13.91 15.33
N LYS A 148 -11.68 12.81 15.48
CA LYS A 148 -10.64 12.39 14.52
C LYS A 148 -11.21 12.21 13.12
N LYS A 149 -12.39 11.60 12.99
CA LYS A 149 -13.08 11.46 11.69
C LYS A 149 -13.44 12.83 11.10
N ARG A 150 -13.91 13.77 11.93
CA ARG A 150 -14.24 15.14 11.50
C ARG A 150 -13.01 15.91 11.03
N GLU A 151 -11.90 15.85 11.77
CA GLU A 151 -10.63 16.48 11.38
C GLU A 151 -10.07 15.89 10.09
N TRP A 152 -10.20 14.57 9.90
CA TRP A 152 -9.82 13.91 8.66
C TRP A 152 -10.68 14.38 7.48
N MET A 153 -12.01 14.46 7.65
CA MET A 153 -12.91 15.01 6.63
C MET A 153 -12.60 16.48 6.31
N GLU A 154 -12.25 17.28 7.32
CA GLU A 154 -11.83 18.67 7.13
C GLU A 154 -10.54 18.77 6.31
N ARG A 155 -9.54 17.96 6.64
CA ARG A 155 -8.28 17.91 5.90
C ARG A 155 -8.50 17.49 4.45
N GLU A 156 -9.37 16.52 4.20
CA GLU A 156 -9.76 16.13 2.85
C GLU A 156 -10.52 17.26 2.15
N ALA A 157 -11.46 17.93 2.83
CA ALA A 157 -12.24 19.02 2.25
C ALA A 157 -11.43 20.29 1.92
N ASN A 158 -10.30 20.49 2.59
CA ASN A 158 -9.38 21.58 2.29
C ASN A 158 -8.46 21.27 1.09
N LYS A 159 -8.43 20.02 0.59
CA LYS A 159 -7.69 19.65 -0.63
C LYS A 159 -8.54 19.94 -1.87
N PRO A 160 -7.95 20.43 -2.98
CA PRO A 160 -8.70 20.71 -4.22
C PRO A 160 -9.36 19.45 -4.81
N ASP A 161 -8.65 18.32 -4.82
CA ASP A 161 -9.16 17.02 -5.28
C ASP A 161 -9.54 16.10 -4.10
N GLY A 162 -10.03 16.68 -3.02
CA GLY A 162 -10.45 15.94 -1.83
C GLY A 162 -11.71 15.09 -2.04
N LYS A 163 -11.82 14.00 -1.29
CA LYS A 163 -13.03 13.15 -1.26
C LYS A 163 -14.25 13.85 -0.65
N TYR A 164 -14.02 14.87 0.17
CA TYR A 164 -15.06 15.66 0.82
C TYR A 164 -14.97 17.11 0.36
N ARG A 165 -16.04 17.87 0.58
CA ARG A 165 -16.07 19.32 0.44
C ARG A 165 -16.87 19.95 1.59
N LYS A 166 -16.63 21.23 1.86
CA LYS A 166 -17.47 22.00 2.81
C LYS A 166 -18.84 22.18 2.19
N ARG A 167 -19.88 21.82 2.95
CA ARG A 167 -21.26 22.13 2.57
C ARG A 167 -21.43 23.65 2.57
N ALA A 168 -21.94 24.18 1.46
CA ALA A 168 -22.32 25.58 1.33
C ALA A 168 -23.50 25.94 2.25
#